data_AF-A0A7V1RI89-F1
#
_entry.id   AF-A0A7V1RI89-F1
#
_cell.length_a   1.000
_cell.length_b   1.000
_cell.length_c   1.000
_cell.angle_alpha   90.00
_cell.angle_beta   90.00
_cell.angle_gamma   90.00
#
_symmetry.space_group_name_H-M   'P 1'
#
loop_
_entity.id
_entity.type
_entity.pdbx_description
1 polymer ?
#
loop_
_entity_poly.entity_id
_entity_poly.type
_entity_poly.pdbx_seq_one_letter_code
_entity_poly.pdbx_strand_id
1 'polypeptide(L)' 'AAYHGLNPTGSVIWERIRDGVTVADLTEDVRTVFEDAPPELDRDVVGFVSDLLTRGLLEVVGGSDAPADTARATPGA' A
#
# COMPACT_ATOMS: atom_id res chain seq x y z
N ALA A 1 -18.32 7.41 19.00
CA ALA A 1 -18.67 7.78 17.62
C ALA A 1 -17.38 8.03 16.87
N ALA A 2 -16.90 7.04 16.10
CA ALA A 2 -15.70 7.23 15.28
C ALA A 2 -16.13 7.94 14.01
N TYR A 3 -16.07 9.28 14.05
CA TYR A 3 -16.22 10.11 12.86
C TYR A 3 -14.99 9.83 12.00
N HIS A 4 -15.09 8.85 11.10
CA HIS A 4 -14.08 8.57 10.09
C HIS A 4 -14.15 9.68 9.05
N GLY A 5 -13.76 10.89 9.46
CA GLY A 5 -13.38 11.91 8.51
C GLY A 5 -12.19 11.34 7.76
N LEU A 6 -12.45 10.71 6.62
CA LEU A 6 -11.44 10.59 5.59
C LEU A 6 -10.97 12.04 5.37
N ASN A 7 -9.77 12.36 5.86
CA ASN A 7 -9.10 13.57 5.40
C ASN A 7 -9.10 13.51 3.86
N PRO A 8 -9.09 14.62 3.13
CA PRO A 8 -9.16 14.62 1.66
C PRO A 8 -8.22 13.58 1.01
N THR A 9 -7.03 13.40 1.59
CA THR A 9 -6.06 12.34 1.24
C THR A 9 -6.60 10.92 1.40
N GLY A 10 -7.25 10.58 2.52
CA GLY A 10 -7.83 9.27 2.77
C GLY A 10 -8.93 8.89 1.77
N SER A 11 -9.76 9.85 1.34
CA SER A 11 -10.76 9.62 0.30
C SER A 11 -10.11 9.32 -1.04
N VAL A 12 -9.06 10.07 -1.40
CA VAL A 12 -8.28 9.84 -2.63
C VAL A 12 -7.60 8.48 -2.60
N ILE A 13 -6.99 8.09 -1.48
CA ILE A 13 -6.39 6.77 -1.31
C ILE A 13 -7.46 5.68 -1.51
N TRP A 14 -8.62 5.82 -0.87
CA TRP A 14 -9.73 4.87 -1.00
C TRP A 14 -10.21 4.70 -2.45
N GLU A 15 -10.36 5.78 -3.20
CA GLU A 15 -10.75 5.74 -4.61
C GLU A 15 -9.70 5.09 -5.53
N ARG A 16 -8.44 5.03 -5.09
CA ARG A 16 -7.33 4.47 -5.88
C ARG A 16 -6.98 3.04 -5.50
N ILE A 17 -7.49 2.52 -4.39
CA ILE A 17 -7.34 1.11 -4.05
C ILE A 17 -8.10 0.26 -5.09
N ARG A 18 -7.36 -0.67 -5.71
CA ARG A 18 -7.88 -1.67 -6.65
C ARG A 18 -7.27 -3.03 -6.34
N ASP A 19 -7.92 -4.09 -6.81
CA ASP A 19 -7.39 -5.43 -6.63
C ASP A 19 -5.99 -5.57 -7.24
N GLY A 20 -5.04 -6.08 -6.44
CA GLY A 20 -3.66 -6.31 -6.87
C GLY A 20 -2.76 -5.07 -6.89
N VAL A 21 -3.23 -3.90 -6.43
CA VAL A 21 -2.37 -2.70 -6.32
C VAL A 21 -1.33 -2.89 -5.21
N THR A 22 -0.08 -2.50 -5.47
CA THR A 22 0.94 -2.45 -4.42
C THR A 22 0.86 -1.13 -3.65
N VAL A 23 1.38 -1.10 -2.42
CA VAL A 23 1.44 0.15 -1.64
C VAL A 23 2.32 1.20 -2.35
N ALA A 24 3.35 0.77 -3.07
CA ALA A 24 4.22 1.66 -3.84
C ALA A 24 3.46 2.32 -5.00
N ASP A 25 2.78 1.53 -5.82
CA ASP A 25 1.97 2.03 -6.95
C ASP A 25 0.85 2.95 -6.46
N LEU A 26 0.18 2.56 -5.37
CA LEU A 26 -0.86 3.37 -4.75
C LEU A 26 -0.32 4.72 -4.26
N THR A 27 0.88 4.74 -3.68
CA THR A 27 1.52 5.96 -3.19
C THR A 27 1.89 6.88 -4.35
N GLU A 28 2.47 6.35 -5.43
CA GLU A 28 2.76 7.13 -6.64
C GLU A 28 1.48 7.69 -7.26
N ASP A 29 0.44 6.87 -7.40
CA ASP A 29 -0.86 7.27 -7.94
C ASP A 29 -1.49 8.41 -7.14
N VAL A 30 -1.45 8.32 -5.80
CA VAL A 30 -1.98 9.36 -4.91
C VAL A 30 -1.14 10.64 -5.04
N ARG A 31 0.18 10.51 -5.16
CA ARG A 31 1.09 11.66 -5.33
C ARG A 31 0.80 12.43 -6.62
N THR A 32 0.39 11.77 -7.70
CA THR A 32 0.01 12.46 -8.95
C THR A 32 -1.21 13.38 -8.81
N VAL A 33 -2.02 13.20 -7.77
CA VAL A 33 -3.24 14.00 -7.52
C VAL A 33 -2.91 15.32 -6.80
N PHE A 34 -1.78 15.39 -6.09
CA PHE A 34 -1.36 16.56 -5.34
C PHE A 34 -0.24 17.30 -6.05
N GLU A 35 -0.48 18.55 -6.44
CA GLU A 35 0.52 19.41 -7.10
C GLU A 35 1.76 19.63 -6.21
N ASP A 36 1.53 19.85 -4.91
CA ASP A 36 2.57 19.90 -3.87
C ASP A 36 2.32 18.81 -2.83
N ALA A 37 2.67 17.57 -3.17
CA ALA A 37 2.55 16.45 -2.25
C ALA A 37 3.42 16.67 -0.99
N PRO A 38 2.83 16.58 0.22
CA PRO A 38 3.59 16.75 1.46
C PRO A 38 4.59 15.61 1.66
N PRO A 39 5.73 15.85 2.31
CA PRO A 39 6.74 14.81 2.54
C PRO A 39 6.22 13.68 3.44
N GLU A 40 5.17 13.90 4.22
CA GLU A 40 4.51 12.89 5.04
C GLU A 40 3.51 12.01 4.26
N LEU A 41 3.24 12.28 2.98
CA LEU A 41 2.24 11.56 2.20
C LEU A 41 2.45 10.04 2.22
N ASP A 42 3.70 9.59 2.06
CA ASP A 42 4.04 8.17 2.08
C ASP A 42 3.67 7.52 3.42
N ARG A 43 3.91 8.24 4.53
CA ARG A 43 3.57 7.80 5.87
C ARG A 43 2.06 7.74 6.06
N ASP A 44 1.34 8.71 5.52
CA ASP A 44 -0.12 8.78 5.60
C ASP A 44 -0.78 7.66 4.79
N VAL A 45 -0.28 7.36 3.59
CA VAL A 45 -0.75 6.23 2.76
C VAL A 45 -0.53 4.91 3.49
N VAL A 46 0.69 4.67 3.99
CA VAL A 46 1.01 3.44 4.74
C VAL A 46 0.16 3.31 6.00
N GLY A 47 0.00 4.40 6.76
CA GLY A 47 -0.84 4.44 7.96
C GLY A 47 -2.29 4.12 7.64
N PHE A 48 -2.83 4.72 6.58
CA PHE A 48 -4.21 4.49 6.16
C PHE A 48 -4.45 3.04 5.70
N VAL A 49 -3.57 2.48 4.87
CA VAL A 49 -3.67 1.08 4.43
C VAL A 49 -3.57 0.13 5.62
N SER A 50 -2.66 0.39 6.57
CA SER A 50 -2.51 -0.42 7.79
C SER A 50 -3.77 -0.41 8.66
N ASP A 51 -4.42 0.76 8.76
CA ASP A 51 -5.69 0.92 9.46
C ASP A 51 -6.81 0.11 8.80
N LEU A 52 -6.87 0.09 7.46
CA LEU A 52 -7.85 -0.69 6.71
C LEU A 52 -7.63 -2.20 6.85
N LEU A 53 -6.37 -2.65 6.81
CA LEU A 53 -5.99 -4.05 7.07
C LEU A 53 -6.40 -4.48 8.49
N THR A 54 -6.11 -3.64 9.50
CA THR A 54 -6.45 -3.91 10.90
C THR A 54 -7.97 -4.07 11.11
N ARG A 55 -8.77 -3.39 10.29
CA ARG A 55 -10.23 -3.44 10.32
C ARG A 55 -10.81 -4.57 9.46
N GLY A 56 -9.98 -5.30 8.72
CA GLY A 56 -10.42 -6.35 7.80
C GLY A 56 -11.16 -5.81 6.57
N LEU A 57 -10.89 -4.55 6.17
CA LEU A 57 -11.48 -3.95 4.97
C LEU A 57 -10.66 -4.22 3.71
N LEU A 58 -9.38 -4.56 3.89
CA LEU A 58 -8.47 -4.99 2.85
C LEU A 58 -7.80 -6.28 3.27
N GLU A 59 -7.32 -7.03 2.29
CA GLU A 59 -6.49 -8.21 2.50
C GLU A 59 -5.21 -8.08 1.66
N VAL A 60 -4.07 -8.42 2.26
CA VAL A 60 -2.83 -8.57 1.49
C VAL A 60 -2.84 -9.96 0.90
N VAL A 61 -3.13 -10.05 -0.40
CA VAL A 61 -2.86 -11.27 -1.15
C VAL A 61 -1.35 -11.36 -1.27
N GLY A 62 -0.75 -12.33 -0.59
CA GLY A 62 0.71 -12.49 -0.52
C GLY A 62 1.33 -12.57 -1.92
N GLY A 63 1.73 -11.42 -2.46
CA GLY A 63 2.78 -11.33 -3.45
C GLY A 63 4.02 -11.80 -2.74
N SER A 64 4.48 -12.98 -3.09
CA SER A 64 5.74 -13.54 -2.59
C SER A 64 6.82 -12.50 -2.86
N ASP A 65 7.17 -11.71 -1.86
CA ASP A 65 8.45 -11.01 -1.80
C ASP A 65 9.57 -12.03 -1.53
N ALA A 66 9.50 -13.17 -2.24
CA ALA A 66 10.63 -14.04 -2.40
C ALA A 66 11.52 -13.33 -3.41
N PRO A 67 12.75 -12.94 -3.03
CA PRO A 67 13.72 -12.51 -4.02
C PRO A 67 13.81 -13.62 -5.06
N ALA A 68 13.72 -13.22 -6.33
CA ALA A 68 13.82 -14.10 -7.47
C ALA A 68 14.87 -15.20 -7.25
N ASP A 69 14.40 -16.43 -7.35
CA ASP A 69 15.18 -17.65 -7.61
C ASP A 69 16.61 -17.38 -8.10
N THR A 70 17.59 -17.52 -7.21
CA THR A 70 18.95 -17.94 -7.58
C THR A 70 19.60 -18.62 -6.39
N ALA A 71 19.49 -19.94 -6.37
CA ALA A 71 20.51 -20.90 -5.93
C ALA A 71 19.88 -22.12 -5.24
N ARG A 72 19.11 -22.89 -6.01
CA ARG A 72 19.12 -24.35 -5.83
C ARG A 72 20.42 -24.90 -6.43
N ALA A 73 21.55 -24.58 -5.79
CA ALA A 73 22.83 -25.22 -6.07
C ALA A 73 22.98 -26.41 -5.11
N THR A 74 22.61 -27.58 -5.60
CA THR A 74 22.96 -28.87 -4.99
C THR A 74 24.47 -29.10 -5.15
N PRO A 75 25.28 -29.22 -4.09
CA PRO A 75 26.55 -29.93 -4.21
C PRO A 75 26.26 -31.40 -3.93
N GLY A 76 26.18 -32.19 -5.01
CA GLY A 76 26.33 -33.64 -4.90
C GLY A 76 27.78 -33.92 -4.47
N ALA A 77 27.93 -34.59 -3.34
CA ALA A 77 29.15 -35.25 -2.90
C ALA A 77 29.01 -36.75 -3.14
#